data_AF-X0HTJ2-F1
#
_entry.id   AF-X0HTJ2-F1
#
_cell.length_a   1.000
_cell.length_b   1.000
_cell.length_c   1.000
_cell.angle_alpha   90.00
_cell.angle_beta   90.00
_cell.angle_gamma   90.00
#
_symmetry.space_group_name_H-M   'P 1'
#
loop_
_entity.id
_entity.type
_entity.pdbx_description
1 polymer ?
#
loop_
_entity_poly.entity_id
_entity_poly.type
_entity_poly.pdbx_seq_one_letter_code
_entity_poly.pdbx_strand_id
1 'polypeptide(L)'
;MGEGVWATSDYEMGEFLGELVGELAPIDYHTDGWAADLSRNDLSPKGDDVAWCQVYTRYMGNWVRKVNHSCEPNCAFVSFNISGRWRLMLQASRQIKRNSWILADYGQDYWTDGRRCLCGSDQCISRLGADVARHPQ
;
A
#
# COMPACT_ATOMS: atom_id res chain seq x y z
N MET A 1 8.71 -11.54 -6.58
CA MET A 1 8.46 -11.09 -5.19
C MET A 1 9.57 -11.63 -4.31
N GLY A 2 9.97 -10.88 -3.29
CA GLY A 2 10.93 -11.31 -2.28
C GLY A 2 10.22 -11.97 -1.09
N GLU A 3 10.73 -11.74 0.12
CA GLU A 3 10.01 -12.07 1.37
C GLU A 3 8.61 -11.45 1.40
N GLY A 4 7.69 -12.04 2.15
CA GLY A 4 6.31 -11.55 2.29
C GLY A 4 5.71 -11.87 3.65
N VAL A 5 4.45 -11.49 3.85
CA VAL A 5 3.77 -11.57 5.15
C VAL A 5 2.56 -12.50 5.09
N TRP A 6 2.45 -13.36 6.10
CA TRP A 6 1.32 -14.27 6.31
C TRP A 6 0.54 -13.89 7.57
N ALA A 7 -0.79 -14.04 7.51
CA ALA A 7 -1.65 -13.85 8.66
C ALA A 7 -1.47 -15.00 9.69
N THR A 8 -1.19 -14.66 10.95
CA THR A 8 -1.08 -15.64 12.04
C THR A 8 -2.41 -15.88 12.77
N SER A 9 -3.43 -15.09 12.47
CA SER A 9 -4.79 -15.17 12.98
C SER A 9 -5.78 -14.83 11.88
N ASP A 10 -7.07 -15.07 12.14
CA ASP A 10 -8.13 -14.50 11.31
C ASP A 10 -8.21 -12.99 11.60
N TYR A 11 -8.57 -12.22 10.58
CA TYR A 11 -8.91 -10.80 10.69
C TYR A 11 -10.24 -10.53 10.00
N GLU A 12 -11.06 -9.69 10.61
CA GLU A 12 -12.30 -9.20 10.02
C GLU A 12 -12.07 -7.93 9.22
N MET A 13 -13.00 -7.61 8.31
CA MET A 13 -12.95 -6.39 7.52
C MET A 13 -12.91 -5.15 8.44
N GLY A 14 -12.02 -4.21 8.15
CA GLY A 14 -11.85 -2.97 8.91
C GLY A 14 -10.86 -3.07 10.08
N GLU A 15 -10.39 -4.26 10.45
CA GLU A 15 -9.40 -4.41 11.51
C GLU A 15 -8.03 -3.86 11.08
N PHE A 16 -7.32 -3.24 12.02
CA PHE A 16 -5.95 -2.78 11.83
C PHE A 16 -4.97 -3.92 12.13
N LEU A 17 -4.09 -4.20 11.18
CA LEU A 17 -3.06 -5.23 11.32
C LEU A 17 -1.75 -4.64 11.88
N GLY A 18 -1.42 -3.40 11.49
CA GLY A 18 -0.19 -2.74 11.92
C GLY A 18 -0.02 -1.36 11.30
N GLU A 19 0.93 -0.59 11.83
CA GLU A 19 1.32 0.72 11.29
C GLU A 19 2.47 0.54 10.29
N LEU A 20 2.48 1.24 9.16
CA LEU A 20 3.68 1.38 8.34
C LEU A 20 4.57 2.45 8.96
N VAL A 21 5.73 2.04 9.47
CA VAL A 21 6.69 2.94 10.13
C VAL A 21 7.91 3.12 9.24
N GLY A 22 8.43 4.35 9.20
CA GLY A 22 9.61 4.75 8.45
C GLY A 22 10.05 6.16 8.81
N GLU A 23 11.02 6.68 8.06
CA GLU A 23 11.43 8.09 8.13
C GLU A 23 10.34 8.97 7.49
N LEU A 24 10.02 10.11 8.11
CA LEU A 24 9.11 11.08 7.50
C LEU A 24 9.91 12.04 6.62
N ALA A 25 9.51 12.15 5.36
CA ALA A 25 10.12 13.05 4.39
C ALA A 25 9.05 13.94 3.72
N PRO A 26 9.43 15.10 3.15
CA PRO A 26 8.52 15.87 2.31
C PRO A 26 7.95 15.04 1.15
N ILE A 27 6.77 15.42 0.67
CA ILE A 27 6.22 14.86 -0.58
C ILE A 27 7.24 15.00 -1.72
N ASP A 28 7.31 13.99 -2.58
CA ASP A 28 8.22 13.87 -3.73
C ASP A 28 9.73 13.79 -3.41
N TYR A 29 10.12 13.70 -2.13
CA TYR A 29 11.54 13.60 -1.78
C TYR A 29 12.16 12.25 -2.16
N HIS A 30 11.40 11.16 -2.03
CA HIS A 30 11.80 9.83 -2.47
C HIS A 30 10.92 9.33 -3.62
N THR A 31 11.57 8.89 -4.71
CA THR A 31 10.93 8.39 -5.93
C THR A 31 11.36 6.96 -6.29
N ASP A 32 12.03 6.26 -5.38
CA ASP A 32 12.60 4.93 -5.62
C ASP A 32 11.60 3.78 -5.34
N GLY A 33 10.35 4.11 -5.01
CA GLY A 33 9.26 3.16 -4.70
C GLY A 33 9.26 2.63 -3.27
N TRP A 34 10.04 3.21 -2.35
CA TRP A 34 10.05 2.83 -0.93
C TRP A 34 9.28 3.78 0.00
N ALA A 35 8.69 4.83 -0.58
CA ALA A 35 7.85 5.80 0.11
C ALA A 35 6.36 5.47 -0.12
N ALA A 36 5.56 5.71 0.91
CA ALA A 36 4.11 5.75 0.82
C ALA A 36 3.61 7.07 1.40
N ASP A 37 2.59 7.66 0.79
CA ASP A 37 2.07 8.95 1.21
C ASP A 37 1.20 8.81 2.45
N LEU A 38 1.44 9.68 3.43
CA LEU A 38 0.58 9.93 4.58
C LEU A 38 -0.26 11.17 4.28
N SER A 39 -1.56 10.95 4.14
CA SER A 39 -2.54 11.98 3.84
C SER A 39 -3.28 12.45 5.09
N ARG A 40 -3.80 13.67 5.03
CA ARG A 40 -4.46 14.34 6.13
C ARG A 40 -5.67 15.10 5.62
N ASN A 41 -6.87 14.63 5.97
CA ASN A 41 -8.10 15.32 5.60
C ASN A 41 -8.37 16.59 6.43
N ASP A 42 -7.76 16.71 7.60
CA ASP A 42 -7.88 17.87 8.49
C ASP A 42 -7.15 19.12 7.97
N LEU A 43 -6.35 18.98 6.91
CA LEU A 43 -5.70 20.09 6.21
C LEU A 43 -6.59 20.70 5.11
N SER A 44 -7.64 20.01 4.67
CA SER A 44 -8.59 20.52 3.69
C SER A 44 -9.85 21.04 4.38
N PRO A 45 -10.28 22.29 4.13
CA PRO A 45 -11.57 22.79 4.63
C PRO A 45 -12.78 21.97 4.16
N LYS A 46 -12.63 21.20 3.07
CA LYS A 46 -13.68 20.34 2.52
C LYS A 46 -13.61 18.89 3.04
N GLY A 47 -12.57 18.54 3.80
CA GLY A 47 -12.32 17.18 4.26
C GLY A 47 -11.73 16.26 3.18
N ASP A 48 -11.20 16.82 2.09
CA ASP A 48 -10.47 16.05 1.08
C ASP A 48 -9.11 15.60 1.64
N ASP A 49 -8.68 14.38 1.30
CA ASP A 49 -7.36 13.89 1.67
C ASP A 49 -6.25 14.74 0.99
N VAL A 50 -5.41 15.36 1.82
CA VAL A 50 -4.23 16.11 1.35
C VAL A 50 -2.98 15.32 1.69
N ALA A 51 -2.19 14.93 0.68
CA ALA A 51 -0.88 14.32 0.89
C ALA A 51 -0.01 15.29 1.71
N TRP A 52 0.40 14.86 2.91
CA TRP A 52 1.10 15.72 3.87
C TRP A 52 2.60 15.45 3.88
N CYS A 53 2.99 14.17 3.91
CA CYS A 53 4.38 13.74 3.87
C CYS A 53 4.50 12.29 3.36
N GLN A 54 5.72 11.86 3.10
CA GLN A 54 6.06 10.47 2.78
C GLN A 54 6.51 9.72 4.03
N VAL A 55 6.10 8.46 4.15
CA VAL A 55 6.68 7.47 5.06
C VAL A 55 7.68 6.62 4.28
N TYR A 56 8.98 6.88 4.46
CA TYR A 56 10.06 6.20 3.75
C TYR A 56 10.60 5.00 4.53
N THR A 57 10.55 3.82 3.91
CA THR A 57 10.73 2.55 4.62
C THR A 57 11.99 1.79 4.20
N ARG A 58 12.86 2.36 3.35
CA ARG A 58 13.99 1.62 2.75
C ARG A 58 15.02 1.15 3.78
N TYR A 59 15.44 2.04 4.68
CA TYR A 59 16.53 1.78 5.62
C TYR A 59 16.04 1.43 7.03
N MET A 60 14.86 1.93 7.41
CA MET A 60 14.26 1.72 8.73
C MET A 60 12.76 1.49 8.60
N GLY A 61 12.21 0.62 9.43
CA GLY A 61 10.78 0.33 9.47
C GLY A 61 10.46 -0.93 10.27
N ASN A 62 9.24 -1.44 10.11
CA ASN A 62 8.78 -2.67 10.78
C ASN A 62 8.36 -3.73 9.74
N TRP A 63 7.70 -4.81 10.17
CA TRP A 63 7.31 -5.91 9.29
C TRP A 63 6.33 -5.50 8.17
N VAL A 64 5.57 -4.41 8.32
CA VAL A 64 4.56 -3.97 7.33
C VAL A 64 5.21 -3.61 5.99
N ARG A 65 6.46 -3.15 5.98
CA ARG A 65 7.23 -2.88 4.76
C ARG A 65 7.48 -4.12 3.87
N LYS A 66 7.18 -5.32 4.39
CA LYS A 66 7.31 -6.60 3.67
C LYS A 66 5.99 -7.06 3.04
N VAL A 67 4.90 -6.33 3.25
CA VAL A 67 3.60 -6.65 2.62
C VAL A 67 3.75 -6.50 1.11
N ASN A 68 3.48 -7.58 0.39
CA ASN A 68 3.62 -7.62 -1.06
C ASN A 68 2.39 -7.02 -1.75
N HIS A 69 2.60 -6.61 -3.00
CA HIS A 69 1.53 -6.15 -3.85
C HIS A 69 0.61 -7.28 -4.34
N SER A 70 -0.68 -6.99 -4.42
CA SER A 70 -1.63 -7.70 -5.29
C SER A 70 -2.59 -6.72 -5.94
N CYS A 71 -2.97 -6.99 -7.20
CA CYS A 71 -4.07 -6.27 -7.87
C CYS A 71 -5.45 -6.70 -7.33
N GLU A 72 -5.49 -7.78 -6.55
CA GLU A 72 -6.65 -8.20 -5.77
C GLU A 72 -6.24 -8.33 -4.29
N PRO A 73 -5.97 -7.21 -3.61
CA PRO A 73 -5.43 -7.22 -2.26
C PRO A 73 -6.48 -7.63 -1.22
N ASN A 74 -6.04 -7.87 0.01
CA ASN A 74 -6.93 -8.05 1.16
C ASN A 74 -6.68 -7.03 2.28
N CYS A 75 -5.73 -6.12 2.06
CA CYS A 75 -5.47 -4.97 2.90
C CYS A 75 -5.36 -3.68 2.07
N ALA A 76 -5.49 -2.56 2.74
CA ALA A 76 -5.19 -1.23 2.22
C ALA A 76 -4.35 -0.44 3.22
N PHE A 77 -3.53 0.48 2.71
CA PHE A 77 -2.91 1.50 3.54
C PHE A 77 -3.89 2.66 3.69
N VAL A 78 -4.19 3.04 4.93
CA VAL A 78 -5.13 4.11 5.25
C VAL A 78 -4.45 5.12 6.16
N SER A 79 -4.58 6.40 5.84
CA SER A 79 -4.13 7.46 6.72
C SER A 79 -5.15 7.64 7.85
N PHE A 80 -4.72 7.47 9.09
CA PHE A 80 -5.62 7.43 10.24
C PHE A 80 -5.10 8.27 11.39
N ASN A 81 -5.99 9.07 12.00
CA ASN A 81 -5.66 9.85 13.17
C ASN A 81 -5.84 9.02 14.45
N ILE A 82 -4.76 8.78 15.18
CA ILE A 82 -4.77 8.12 16.48
C ILE A 82 -4.30 9.12 17.53
N SER A 83 -5.24 9.60 18.34
CA SER A 83 -4.97 10.53 19.45
C SER A 83 -4.24 11.80 19.01
N GLY A 84 -4.67 12.41 17.90
CA GLY A 84 -4.09 13.64 17.36
C GLY A 84 -2.83 13.43 16.51
N ARG A 85 -2.39 12.18 16.30
CA ARG A 85 -1.25 11.84 15.45
C ARG A 85 -1.71 11.02 14.24
N TRP A 86 -1.47 11.56 13.05
CA TRP A 86 -1.71 10.87 11.80
C TRP A 86 -0.66 9.79 11.55
N ARG A 87 -1.12 8.62 11.11
CA ARG A 87 -0.31 7.42 10.88
C ARG A 87 -0.79 6.73 9.61
N LEU A 88 0.10 6.03 8.93
CA LEU A 88 -0.28 5.17 7.82
C LEU A 88 -0.51 3.76 8.35
N MET A 89 -1.75 3.29 8.33
CA MET A 89 -2.16 2.01 8.92
C MET A 89 -2.45 0.98 7.84
N LEU A 90 -2.03 -0.26 8.04
CA LEU A 90 -2.48 -1.40 7.25
C LEU A 90 -3.81 -1.89 7.82
N GLN A 91 -4.89 -1.76 7.05
CA GLN A 91 -6.24 -2.17 7.43
C GLN A 91 -6.72 -3.31 6.53
N ALA A 92 -7.42 -4.29 7.10
CA ALA A 92 -8.10 -5.33 6.33
C ALA A 92 -9.23 -4.72 5.48
N SER A 93 -9.19 -4.93 4.16
CA SER A 93 -10.24 -4.49 3.24
C SER A 93 -11.31 -5.56 3.00
N ARG A 94 -11.05 -6.80 3.44
CA ARG A 94 -11.95 -7.95 3.48
C ARG A 94 -11.49 -8.92 4.56
N GLN A 95 -12.28 -9.95 4.85
CA GLN A 95 -11.88 -10.99 5.80
C GLN A 95 -10.58 -11.68 5.36
N ILE A 96 -9.66 -11.88 6.30
CA ILE A 96 -8.37 -12.55 6.09
C ILE A 96 -8.35 -13.79 6.97
N LYS A 97 -8.07 -14.95 6.40
CA LYS A 97 -7.94 -16.19 7.16
C LYS A 97 -6.50 -16.39 7.63
N ARG A 98 -6.34 -17.01 8.80
CA ARG A 98 -5.04 -17.51 9.27
C ARG A 98 -4.37 -18.32 8.15
N ASN A 99 -3.05 -18.19 8.04
CA ASN A 99 -2.22 -18.84 7.03
C ASN A 99 -2.57 -18.40 5.59
N SER A 100 -3.08 -17.19 5.38
CA SER A 100 -3.18 -16.56 4.05
C SER A 100 -2.21 -15.39 3.92
N TRP A 101 -1.85 -15.05 2.69
CA TRP A 101 -1.00 -13.90 2.41
C TRP A 101 -1.69 -12.59 2.80
N ILE A 102 -0.94 -11.67 3.39
CA ILE A 102 -1.35 -10.28 3.56
C ILE A 102 -0.80 -9.48 2.38
N LEU A 103 -1.69 -8.89 1.59
CA LEU A 103 -1.39 -8.23 0.33
C LEU A 103 -2.10 -6.88 0.25
N ALA A 104 -1.41 -5.86 -0.23
CA ALA A 104 -1.93 -4.51 -0.40
C ALA A 104 -1.80 -4.04 -1.86
N ASP A 105 -2.55 -3.02 -2.25
CA ASP A 105 -2.26 -2.28 -3.48
C ASP A 105 -1.12 -1.28 -3.20
N TYR A 106 -0.17 -1.15 -4.13
CA TYR A 106 0.92 -0.17 -4.03
C TYR A 106 0.56 1.17 -4.69
N GLY A 107 -0.59 1.25 -5.37
CA GLY A 107 -1.01 2.43 -6.10
C GLY A 107 -0.33 2.55 -7.46
N GLN A 108 -0.89 3.43 -8.31
CA GLN A 108 -0.47 3.56 -9.70
C GLN A 108 0.96 4.09 -9.85
N ASP A 109 1.36 5.02 -8.98
CA ASP A 109 2.64 5.71 -9.06
C ASP A 109 3.83 4.76 -8.89
N TYR A 110 3.66 3.69 -8.10
CA TYR A 110 4.67 2.65 -7.95
C TYR A 110 5.04 1.98 -9.27
N TRP A 111 4.13 1.91 -10.24
CA TRP A 111 4.34 1.20 -11.51
C TRP A 111 4.95 2.07 -12.61
N THR A 112 5.05 3.39 -12.41
CA THR A 112 5.44 4.36 -13.44
C THR A 112 6.83 4.13 -14.02
N ASP A 113 7.77 3.59 -13.23
CA ASP A 113 9.13 3.25 -13.71
C ASP A 113 9.23 1.93 -14.48
N GLY A 114 8.11 1.38 -14.97
CA GLY A 114 8.08 0.15 -15.77
C GLY A 114 8.30 -1.14 -14.97
N ARG A 115 8.07 -1.10 -13.65
CA ARG A 115 8.12 -2.29 -12.78
C ARG A 115 7.07 -3.31 -13.24
N ARG A 116 7.44 -4.59 -13.30
CA ARG A 116 6.51 -5.68 -13.64
C ARG A 116 5.84 -6.22 -12.39
N CYS A 117 4.52 -6.25 -12.38
CA CYS A 117 3.72 -6.89 -11.34
C CYS A 117 3.80 -8.42 -11.47
N LEU A 118 3.98 -9.09 -10.33
CA LEU A 118 4.13 -10.55 -10.20
C LEU A 118 3.05 -11.19 -9.32
N CYS A 119 1.94 -10.50 -9.07
CA CYS A 119 0.89 -10.95 -8.13
C CYS A 119 0.15 -12.21 -8.59
N GLY A 120 0.17 -12.52 -9.89
CA GLY A 120 -0.51 -13.69 -10.46
C GLY A 120 -2.02 -13.54 -10.68
N SER A 121 -2.64 -12.44 -10.23
CA SER A 121 -4.05 -12.14 -10.44
C SER A 121 -4.44 -12.05 -11.92
N ASP A 122 -5.67 -12.43 -12.23
CA ASP A 122 -6.26 -12.27 -13.56
C ASP A 122 -6.55 -10.80 -13.91
N GLN A 123 -6.74 -9.95 -12.88
CA GLN A 123 -6.89 -8.50 -13.01
C GLN A 123 -5.54 -7.77 -12.86
N CYS A 124 -4.43 -8.45 -13.14
CA CYS A 124 -3.09 -7.89 -12.94
C CYS A 124 -2.82 -6.71 -13.87
N ILE A 125 -2.38 -5.57 -13.31
CA ILE A 125 -2.02 -4.34 -14.05
C ILE A 125 -1.03 -4.61 -15.19
N SER A 126 -0.04 -5.49 -14.98
CA SER A 126 0.94 -5.84 -16.02
C SER A 126 0.41 -6.81 -17.07
N ARG A 127 -0.70 -7.52 -16.83
CA ARG A 127 -1.38 -8.32 -17.86
C ARG A 127 -2.26 -7.43 -18.72
N LEU A 128 -3.08 -6.58 -18.08
CA LEU A 128 -3.96 -5.64 -18.76
C LEU A 128 -3.18 -4.67 -19.68
N GLY A 129 -2.04 -4.16 -19.22
CA GLY A 129 -1.16 -3.31 -20.05
C GLY A 129 -0.52 -4.06 -21.22
N ALA A 130 -0.30 -5.38 -21.10
CA ALA A 130 0.25 -6.20 -22.18
C ALA A 130 -0.80 -6.55 -23.25
N ASP A 131 -2.08 -6.68 -22.86
CA ASP A 131 -3.17 -6.95 -23.81
C ASP A 131 -3.51 -5.72 -24.66
N VAL A 132 -3.46 -4.50 -24.07
CA VAL A 132 -3.60 -3.24 -24.83
C VAL A 132 -2.47 -3.07 -25.85
N ALA A 133 -1.24 -3.44 -25.50
CA ALA A 133 -0.09 -3.38 -26.42
C ALA A 133 -0.16 -4.41 -27.57
N ARG A 134 -0.96 -5.49 -27.43
CA ARG A 134 -1.15 -6.53 -28.46
C ARG A 134 -2.28 -6.22 -29.45
N HIS A 135 -3.18 -5.31 -29.10
CA HIS A 135 -4.27 -4.84 -29.96
C HIS A 135 -4.23 -3.32 -30.09
N PRO A 136 -3.23 -2.74 -30.79
CA PRO A 136 -3.31 -1.34 -31.18
C PRO A 136 -4.53 -1.15 -32.09
N GLN A 137 -5.40 -0.20 -31.74
CA GLN A 137 -6.43 0.30 -32.66
C GLN A 137 -5.78 1.03 -33.84
#